data_AF-A0A527ZDF7-F1
#
_entry.id   AF-A0A527ZDF7-F1
#
_cell.length_a   1.000
_cell.length_b   1.000
_cell.length_c   1.000
_cell.angle_alpha   90.00
_cell.angle_beta   90.00
_cell.angle_gamma   90.00
#
_symmetry.space_group_name_H-M   'P 1'
#
loop_
_entity.id
_entity.type
_entity.pdbx_description
1 polymer ?
#
loop_
_entity_poly.entity_id
_entity_poly.type
_entity_poly.pdbx_seq_one_letter_code
_entity_poly.pdbx_strand_id
1 'polypeptide(L)'
;HPYLMMLPQNLTEQVFAERIAALGGVIHRTVEAKAVVQDADGARVTVIENGREKLISARYVVGADGMHSLVRRSTGIEFDGAAYDASFVLADVRLDWPVGPTEVSLFFAPAGLVVVAPLPDGSYRVVATMDEAPENPAVADIQALLDSRGPTKKRTRVLELGW
;
A
#
# COMPACT_ATOMS: atom_id res chain seq x y z
N HIS A 1 5.93 -14.16 -19.26
CA HIS A 1 4.67 -13.59 -19.75
C HIS A 1 4.81 -12.07 -19.86
N PRO A 2 4.46 -11.42 -20.99
CA PRO A 2 4.67 -9.98 -21.15
C PRO A 2 3.36 -9.18 -21.02
N TYR A 3 2.77 -9.13 -19.83
CA TYR A 3 1.62 -8.27 -19.55
C TYR A 3 1.68 -7.68 -18.13
N LEU A 4 1.04 -6.52 -17.94
CA LEU A 4 0.84 -5.91 -16.62
C LEU A 4 -0.39 -6.56 -15.96
N MET A 5 -0.20 -7.16 -14.78
CA MET A 5 -1.31 -7.72 -14.00
C MET A 5 -1.77 -6.70 -12.96
N MET A 6 -3.00 -6.23 -13.09
CA MET A 6 -3.65 -5.38 -12.08
C MET A 6 -4.39 -6.28 -11.09
N LEU A 7 -3.80 -6.49 -9.91
CA LEU A 7 -4.42 -7.21 -8.81
C LEU A 7 -4.46 -6.28 -7.57
N PRO A 8 -5.60 -6.20 -6.86
CA PRO A 8 -5.68 -5.56 -5.56
C PRO A 8 -4.57 -6.05 -4.60
N GLN A 9 -4.08 -5.16 -3.75
CA GLN A 9 -2.96 -5.47 -2.86
C GLN A 9 -3.35 -6.55 -1.85
N ASN A 10 -4.55 -6.46 -1.27
CA ASN A 10 -5.10 -7.47 -0.35
C ASN A 10 -5.14 -8.88 -0.98
N LEU A 11 -5.51 -9.00 -2.26
CA LEU A 11 -5.50 -10.28 -2.97
C LEU A 11 -4.08 -10.78 -3.25
N THR A 12 -3.16 -9.86 -3.54
CA THR A 12 -1.73 -10.20 -3.70
C THR A 12 -1.17 -10.77 -2.39
N GLU A 13 -1.45 -10.10 -1.26
CA GLU A 13 -1.04 -10.54 0.07
C GLU A 13 -1.68 -11.88 0.46
N GLN A 14 -2.95 -12.08 0.10
CA GLN A 14 -3.65 -13.36 0.31
C GLN A 14 -2.93 -14.51 -0.42
N VAL A 15 -2.60 -14.34 -1.70
CA VAL A 15 -1.89 -15.36 -2.49
C VAL A 15 -0.53 -15.70 -1.86
N PHE A 16 0.21 -14.70 -1.37
CA PHE A 16 1.47 -14.94 -0.67
C PHE A 16 1.27 -15.65 0.67
N ALA A 17 0.26 -15.27 1.46
CA ALA A 17 -0.03 -15.91 2.73
C ALA A 17 -0.42 -17.39 2.55
N GLU A 18 -1.25 -17.69 1.56
CA GLU A 18 -1.63 -19.06 1.19
C GLU A 18 -0.40 -19.87 0.75
N ARG A 19 0.49 -19.26 -0.05
CA ARG A 19 1.72 -19.92 -0.50
C ARG A 19 2.68 -20.20 0.65
N ILE A 20 2.84 -19.27 1.58
CA ILE A 20 3.68 -19.46 2.79
C ILE A 20 3.12 -20.62 3.62
N ALA A 21 1.82 -20.65 3.86
CA ALA A 21 1.17 -21.73 4.60
C ALA A 21 1.34 -23.09 3.90
N ALA A 22 1.17 -23.15 2.58
CA ALA A 22 1.37 -24.38 1.79
C ALA A 22 2.82 -24.90 1.82
N LEU A 23 3.79 -24.03 2.08
CA LEU A 23 5.20 -24.38 2.26
C LEU A 23 5.58 -24.69 3.72
N GLY A 24 4.60 -24.70 4.64
CA GLY A 24 4.81 -24.97 6.07
C GLY A 24 5.26 -23.76 6.89
N GLY A 25 5.24 -22.56 6.31
CA GLY A 25 5.50 -21.32 7.05
C GLY A 25 4.34 -20.94 7.97
N VAL A 26 4.65 -20.25 9.07
CA VAL A 26 3.66 -19.81 10.06
C VAL A 26 3.57 -18.29 10.05
N ILE A 27 2.35 -17.77 9.93
CA ILE A 27 2.07 -16.33 10.00
C ILE A 27 1.32 -16.06 11.30
N HIS A 28 1.96 -15.37 12.23
CA HIS A 28 1.35 -14.86 13.45
C HIS A 28 0.76 -13.48 13.19
N ARG A 29 -0.57 -13.37 13.19
CA ARG A 29 -1.29 -12.09 13.06
C ARG A 29 -1.57 -11.50 14.44
N THR A 30 -1.84 -10.19 14.48
CA THR A 30 -2.07 -9.45 15.74
C THR A 30 -0.91 -9.59 16.74
N VAL A 31 0.30 -9.76 16.21
CA VAL A 31 1.56 -9.81 16.96
C VAL A 31 2.40 -8.62 16.54
N GLU A 32 2.66 -7.73 17.48
CA GLU A 32 3.40 -6.49 17.21
C GLU A 32 4.80 -6.60 17.80
N ALA A 33 5.84 -6.40 16.98
CA ALA A 33 7.21 -6.31 17.48
C ALA A 33 7.43 -4.95 18.16
N LYS A 34 8.05 -4.97 19.35
CA LYS A 34 8.35 -3.78 20.16
C LYS A 34 9.84 -3.50 20.30
N ALA A 35 10.66 -4.56 20.30
CA ALA A 35 12.11 -4.42 20.34
C ALA A 35 12.81 -5.57 19.61
N VAL A 36 13.99 -5.28 19.06
CA VAL A 36 14.90 -6.29 18.49
C VAL A 36 16.27 -6.06 19.10
N VAL A 37 16.88 -7.13 19.62
CA VAL A 37 18.25 -7.15 20.12
C VAL A 37 18.97 -8.32 19.47
N GLN A 38 20.21 -8.11 19.05
CA GLN A 38 21.05 -9.16 18.47
C GLN A 38 22.38 -9.28 19.20
N ASP A 39 22.95 -10.48 19.16
CA ASP A 39 24.26 -10.82 19.67
C ASP A 39 24.93 -11.84 18.72
N ALA A 40 26.05 -12.43 19.14
CA ALA A 40 26.80 -13.37 18.31
C ALA A 40 26.02 -14.68 18.02
N ASP A 41 25.02 -15.02 18.82
CA ASP A 41 24.29 -16.29 18.75
C ASP A 41 22.96 -16.16 17.98
N GLY A 42 22.47 -14.93 17.79
CA GLY A 42 21.29 -14.64 16.98
C GLY A 42 20.60 -13.35 17.38
N ALA A 43 19.28 -13.34 17.24
CA ALA A 43 18.43 -12.19 17.55
C ALA A 43 17.23 -12.60 18.41
N ARG A 44 16.82 -11.68 19.28
CA ARG A 44 15.67 -11.77 20.16
C ARG A 44 14.72 -10.63 19.85
N VAL A 45 13.47 -10.98 19.56
CA VAL A 45 12.39 -10.03 19.27
C VAL A 45 11.39 -10.06 20.42
N THR A 46 11.22 -8.91 21.07
CA THR A 46 10.13 -8.71 22.03
C THR A 46 8.87 -8.37 21.24
N VAL A 47 7.81 -9.16 21.42
CA VAL A 47 6.52 -8.97 20.76
C VAL A 47 5.39 -8.85 21.77
N ILE A 48 4.32 -8.16 21.38
CA ILE A 48 3.05 -8.13 22.11
C ILE A 48 2.05 -8.96 21.34
N GLU A 49 1.49 -9.98 21.99
CA GLU A 49 0.43 -10.83 21.45
C GLU A 49 -0.70 -10.91 22.48
N ASN A 50 -1.91 -10.52 22.10
CA ASN A 50 -3.08 -10.47 22.99
C ASN A 50 -2.82 -9.67 24.28
N GLY A 51 -2.10 -8.54 24.16
CA GLY A 51 -1.74 -7.66 25.29
C GLY A 51 -0.67 -8.22 26.21
N ARG A 52 -0.04 -9.36 25.87
CA ARG A 52 1.03 -9.97 26.67
C ARG A 52 2.35 -9.90 25.93
N GLU A 53 3.40 -9.57 26.66
CA GLU A 53 4.75 -9.58 26.14
C GLU A 53 5.27 -11.02 26.02
N LYS A 54 5.95 -11.30 24.90
CA LYS A 54 6.63 -12.57 24.62
C LYS A 54 7.98 -12.29 23.96
N LEU A 55 8.90 -13.23 24.14
CA LEU A 55 10.21 -13.20 23.50
C LEU A 55 10.31 -14.31 22.45
N ILE A 56 10.66 -13.93 21.22
CA ILE A 56 10.94 -14.86 20.12
C ILE A 56 12.45 -14.85 19.88
N SER A 57 13.10 -16.02 19.90
CA SER A 57 14.51 -16.17 19.55
C SER A 57 14.65 -16.76 18.15
N ALA A 58 15.50 -16.18 17.32
CA ALA A 58 15.76 -16.63 15.96
C ALA A 58 17.23 -16.41 15.59
N ARG A 59 17.75 -17.18 14.64
CA ARG A 59 19.11 -16.97 14.11
C ARG A 59 19.22 -15.70 13.27
N TYR A 60 18.11 -15.30 12.64
CA TYR A 60 18.02 -14.12 11.79
C TYR A 60 16.66 -13.45 11.95
N VAL A 61 16.64 -12.13 11.80
CA VAL A 61 15.43 -11.31 11.72
C VAL A 61 15.52 -10.46 10.46
N VAL A 62 14.46 -10.45 9.66
CA VAL A 62 14.37 -9.67 8.43
C VAL A 62 13.32 -8.57 8.63
N GLY A 63 13.72 -7.31 8.43
CA GLY A 63 12.82 -6.16 8.48
C GLY A 63 11.99 -6.04 7.21
N ALA A 64 10.70 -6.38 7.30
CA ALA A 64 9.68 -6.17 6.27
C ALA A 64 8.49 -5.37 6.84
N ASP A 65 8.79 -4.46 7.78
CA ASP A 65 7.86 -3.74 8.67
C ASP A 65 7.61 -2.28 8.25
N GLY A 66 7.76 -2.00 6.96
CA GLY A 66 7.34 -0.74 6.34
C GLY A 66 8.24 0.47 6.63
N MET A 67 7.74 1.67 6.29
CA MET A 67 8.53 2.92 6.33
C MET A 67 9.06 3.25 7.73
N HIS A 68 8.28 2.94 8.77
CA HIS A 68 8.64 3.14 10.18
C HIS A 68 9.28 1.89 10.80
N SER A 69 10.05 1.13 10.01
CA SER A 69 10.72 -0.09 10.42
C SER A 69 11.41 0.03 11.79
N LEU A 70 10.96 -0.81 12.73
CA LEU A 70 11.61 -1.05 14.01
C LEU A 70 12.94 -1.75 13.79
N VAL A 71 12.97 -2.78 12.92
CA VAL A 71 14.19 -3.57 12.68
C VAL A 71 15.33 -2.67 12.21
N ARG A 72 15.07 -1.79 11.23
CA ARG A 72 16.05 -0.82 10.72
C ARG A 72 16.62 0.04 11.86
N ARG A 73 15.73 0.66 12.64
CA ARG A 73 16.13 1.53 13.78
C ARG A 73 16.92 0.77 14.84
N SER A 74 16.50 -0.44 15.21
CA SER A 74 17.19 -1.27 16.21
C SER A 74 18.61 -1.67 15.80
N THR A 75 18.90 -1.68 14.50
CA THR A 75 20.24 -2.00 13.97
C THR A 75 21.10 -0.77 13.66
N GLY A 76 20.61 0.45 13.90
CA GLY A 76 21.34 1.68 13.60
C GLY A 76 21.58 1.90 12.10
N ILE A 77 20.76 1.29 11.23
CA ILE A 77 20.84 1.54 9.80
C ILE A 77 20.27 2.94 9.53
N GLU A 78 21.14 3.83 9.09
CA GLU A 78 20.77 5.19 8.70
C GLU A 78 19.76 5.18 7.55
N PHE A 79 18.88 6.18 7.56
CA PHE A 79 17.89 6.38 6.51
C PHE A 79 18.09 7.77 5.91
N ASP A 80 19.10 7.86 5.04
CA ASP A 80 19.41 9.07 4.29
C ASP A 80 18.49 9.18 3.08
N GLY A 81 17.27 9.67 3.32
CA GLY A 81 16.30 10.00 2.28
C GLY A 81 16.02 11.50 2.25
N ALA A 82 15.95 12.09 1.07
CA ALA A 82 15.27 13.37 0.89
C ALA A 82 13.76 13.13 0.95
N ALA A 83 13.02 14.05 1.59
CA ALA A 83 11.58 14.07 1.41
C ALA A 83 11.30 14.22 -0.09
N TYR A 84 10.46 13.35 -0.65
CA TYR A 84 10.00 13.53 -2.02
C TYR A 84 9.06 14.73 -1.99
N ASP A 85 9.37 15.80 -2.73
CA ASP A 85 8.55 17.02 -2.73
C ASP A 85 7.12 16.77 -3.23
N ALA A 86 6.92 15.69 -4.00
CA ALA A 86 5.61 15.26 -4.47
C ALA A 86 5.02 14.19 -3.53
N SER A 87 3.82 14.46 -3.02
CA SER A 87 2.98 13.45 -2.39
C SER A 87 2.15 12.71 -3.44
N PHE A 88 1.63 11.54 -3.10
CA PHE A 88 0.78 10.74 -3.99
C PHE A 88 -0.45 10.26 -3.23
N VAL A 89 -1.58 10.27 -3.92
CA VAL A 89 -2.77 9.55 -3.47
C VAL A 89 -2.89 8.26 -4.25
N LEU A 90 -3.22 7.18 -3.53
CA LEU A 90 -3.62 5.90 -4.09
C LEU A 90 -4.94 5.52 -3.41
N ALA A 91 -6.00 5.37 -4.20
CA ALA A 91 -7.32 5.02 -3.68
C ALA A 91 -8.02 4.05 -4.64
N ASP A 92 -8.63 3.00 -4.08
CA ASP A 92 -9.56 2.14 -4.81
C ASP A 92 -10.96 2.73 -4.67
N VAL A 93 -11.69 2.92 -5.77
CA VAL A 93 -12.97 3.63 -5.81
C VAL A 93 -13.95 2.98 -6.79
N ARG A 94 -15.26 3.10 -6.53
CA ARG A 94 -16.26 2.90 -7.61
C ARG A 94 -16.48 4.21 -8.35
N LEU A 95 -16.49 4.11 -9.67
CA LEU A 95 -16.68 5.22 -10.58
C LEU A 95 -17.78 4.88 -11.58
N ASP A 96 -18.54 5.88 -12.03
CA ASP A 96 -19.34 5.80 -13.26
C ASP A 96 -18.44 5.99 -14.52
N TRP A 97 -17.37 5.21 -14.58
CA TRP A 97 -16.25 5.45 -15.49
C TRP A 97 -16.64 5.32 -16.97
N PRO A 98 -16.46 6.37 -17.80
CA PRO A 98 -16.98 6.39 -19.17
C PRO A 98 -16.15 5.58 -20.17
N VAL A 99 -14.90 5.23 -19.84
CA VAL A 99 -13.99 4.46 -20.72
C VAL A 99 -14.25 2.94 -20.61
N GLY A 100 -14.86 2.50 -19.51
CA GLY A 100 -15.14 1.09 -19.24
C GLY A 100 -14.02 0.36 -18.49
N PRO A 101 -14.23 -0.93 -18.17
CA PRO A 101 -13.46 -1.64 -17.14
C PRO A 101 -12.24 -2.42 -17.65
N THR A 102 -11.74 -2.11 -18.85
CA THR A 102 -10.70 -2.94 -19.51
C THR A 102 -9.39 -2.20 -19.78
N GLU A 103 -9.39 -0.88 -19.65
CA GLU A 103 -8.27 -0.03 -20.04
C GLU A 103 -7.77 0.79 -18.86
N VAL A 104 -6.45 0.87 -18.72
CA VAL A 104 -5.82 1.84 -17.83
C VAL A 104 -5.80 3.19 -18.55
N SER A 105 -6.42 4.20 -17.95
CA SER A 105 -6.46 5.55 -18.50
C SER A 105 -5.42 6.44 -17.81
N LEU A 106 -4.60 7.14 -18.61
CA LEU A 106 -3.63 8.12 -18.12
C LEU A 106 -4.05 9.51 -18.59
N PHE A 107 -4.21 10.44 -17.65
CA PHE A 107 -4.50 11.84 -17.94
C PHE A 107 -3.30 12.71 -17.54
N PHE A 108 -2.73 13.38 -18.54
CA PHE A 108 -1.62 14.32 -18.35
C PHE A 108 -2.18 15.74 -18.32
N ALA A 109 -2.03 16.42 -17.18
CA ALA A 109 -2.45 17.80 -16.99
C ALA A 109 -1.28 18.64 -16.43
N PRO A 110 -1.32 19.98 -16.56
CA PRO A 110 -0.32 20.84 -15.94
C PRO A 110 -0.19 20.63 -14.42
N ALA A 111 -1.28 20.25 -13.76
CA ALA A 111 -1.30 19.94 -12.33
C ALA A 111 -0.77 18.53 -11.97
N GLY A 112 -0.37 17.72 -12.97
CA GLY A 112 0.20 16.39 -12.76
C GLY A 112 -0.55 15.25 -13.47
N LEU A 113 -0.05 14.03 -13.26
CA LEU A 113 -0.60 12.79 -13.81
C LEU A 113 -1.74 12.25 -12.94
N VAL A 114 -2.77 11.71 -13.58
CA VAL A 114 -3.75 10.81 -12.96
C VAL A 114 -3.80 9.51 -13.73
N VAL A 115 -3.66 8.39 -13.02
CA VAL A 115 -3.84 7.04 -13.53
C VAL A 115 -5.15 6.50 -12.97
N VAL A 116 -6.01 5.97 -13.83
CA VAL A 116 -7.23 5.25 -13.45
C VAL A 116 -7.15 3.84 -14.02
N ALA A 117 -7.03 2.83 -13.17
CA ALA A 117 -6.85 1.45 -13.57
C ALA A 117 -8.02 0.58 -13.07
N PRO A 118 -8.68 -0.21 -13.93
CA PRO A 118 -9.75 -1.09 -13.50
C PRO A 118 -9.22 -2.25 -12.65
N LEU A 119 -10.01 -2.65 -11.65
CA LEU A 119 -9.75 -3.80 -10.79
C LEU A 119 -10.78 -4.93 -11.04
N PRO A 120 -10.44 -6.19 -10.72
CA PRO A 120 -11.29 -7.35 -11.04
C PRO A 120 -12.67 -7.36 -10.37
N ASP A 121 -12.85 -6.64 -9.27
CA ASP A 121 -14.10 -6.52 -8.52
C ASP A 121 -15.03 -5.42 -9.09
N GLY A 122 -14.61 -4.75 -10.16
CA GLY A 122 -15.31 -3.64 -10.80
C GLY A 122 -15.11 -2.28 -10.10
N SER A 123 -14.17 -2.19 -9.17
CA SER A 123 -13.64 -0.91 -8.70
C SER A 123 -12.50 -0.42 -9.62
N TYR A 124 -12.00 0.78 -9.36
CA TYR A 124 -10.90 1.41 -10.08
C TYR A 124 -9.87 1.93 -9.09
N ARG A 125 -8.60 1.66 -9.35
CA ARG A 125 -7.48 2.27 -8.65
C ARG A 125 -7.14 3.61 -9.28
N VAL A 126 -7.22 4.67 -8.48
CA VAL A 126 -6.78 6.02 -8.85
C VAL A 126 -5.42 6.26 -8.20
N VAL A 127 -4.41 6.62 -9.01
CA VAL A 127 -3.08 7.04 -8.55
C VAL A 127 -2.75 8.39 -9.14
N ALA A 128 -2.37 9.35 -8.29
CA ALA A 128 -2.03 10.69 -8.76
C ALA A 128 -1.09 11.43 -7.83
N THR A 129 -0.31 12.35 -8.39
CA THR A 129 0.53 13.28 -7.62
C THR A 129 -0.33 14.38 -6.98
N MET A 130 -0.06 14.71 -5.73
CA MET A 130 -0.64 15.86 -5.03
C MET A 130 0.47 16.60 -4.30
N ASP A 131 0.37 17.93 -4.19
CA ASP A 131 1.33 18.70 -3.40
C ASP A 131 1.24 18.27 -1.92
N GLU A 132 0.01 18.14 -1.41
CA GLU A 132 -0.30 17.59 -0.09
C GLU A 132 -1.41 16.54 -0.21
N ALA A 133 -1.04 15.25 -0.27
CA ALA A 133 -2.04 14.17 -0.23
C ALA A 133 -2.50 13.93 1.22
N PRO A 134 -3.81 13.82 1.47
CA PRO A 134 -4.32 13.48 2.80
C PRO A 134 -3.93 12.04 3.17
N GLU A 135 -3.63 11.80 4.45
CA GLU A 135 -3.33 10.47 4.97
C GLU A 135 -4.51 9.50 4.79
N ASN A 136 -5.74 10.02 4.94
CA ASN A 136 -6.98 9.29 4.72
C ASN A 136 -7.81 10.05 3.68
N PRO A 137 -7.69 9.74 2.37
CA PRO A 137 -8.44 10.43 1.34
C PRO A 137 -9.94 10.19 1.48
N ALA A 138 -10.72 11.25 1.30
CA ALA A 138 -12.17 11.20 1.21
C ALA A 138 -12.62 11.18 -0.26
N VAL A 139 -13.89 10.80 -0.47
CA VAL A 139 -14.52 10.81 -1.81
C VAL A 139 -14.37 12.17 -2.49
N ALA A 140 -14.48 13.26 -1.72
CA ALA A 140 -14.35 14.62 -2.22
C ALA A 140 -12.93 14.92 -2.76
N ASP A 141 -11.89 14.37 -2.15
CA ASP A 141 -10.50 14.58 -2.59
C ASP A 141 -10.26 13.92 -3.95
N ILE A 142 -10.71 12.67 -4.09
CA ILE A 142 -10.61 11.93 -5.35
C ILE A 142 -11.50 12.56 -6.44
N GLN A 143 -12.68 13.07 -6.07
CA GLN A 143 -13.57 13.76 -6.99
C GLN A 143 -12.94 15.04 -7.53
N ALA A 144 -12.37 15.90 -6.65
CA ALA A 144 -11.70 17.13 -7.06
C ALA A 144 -10.49 16.85 -7.96
N LEU A 145 -9.78 15.75 -7.71
CA LEU A 145 -8.67 15.30 -8.53
C LEU A 145 -9.12 14.88 -9.93
N LEU A 146 -10.20 14.09 -10.03
CA LEU A 146 -10.78 13.71 -11.33
C LEU A 146 -11.44 14.88 -12.06
N ASP A 147 -12.03 15.84 -11.36
CA ASP A 147 -12.60 17.04 -11.97
C ASP A 147 -11.53 17.97 -12.55
N SER A 148 -10.36 18.05 -11.90
CA SER A 148 -9.26 18.92 -12.34
C SER A 148 -8.43 18.34 -13.49
N ARG A 149 -8.29 17.00 -13.56
CA ARG A 149 -7.35 16.35 -14.48
C ARG A 149 -7.96 15.22 -15.32
N GLY A 150 -9.12 14.70 -14.94
CA GLY A 150 -9.79 13.58 -15.59
C GLY A 150 -10.58 13.97 -16.86
N PRO A 151 -11.50 13.09 -17.31
CA PRO A 151 -12.19 13.27 -18.58
C PRO A 151 -13.14 14.48 -18.58
N THR A 152 -12.96 15.39 -19.55
CA THR A 152 -13.74 16.64 -19.65
C THR A 152 -15.05 16.49 -20.44
N LYS A 153 -15.12 15.57 -21.41
CA LYS A 153 -16.32 15.35 -22.26
C LYS A 153 -17.47 14.64 -21.53
N LYS A 154 -17.13 13.76 -20.59
CA LYS A 154 -18.07 13.07 -19.70
C LYS A 154 -17.44 13.05 -18.32
N ARG A 155 -17.90 13.93 -17.44
CA ARG A 155 -17.41 13.97 -16.06
C ARG A 155 -17.77 12.67 -15.35
N THR A 156 -16.82 12.19 -14.56
CA THR A 156 -16.98 11.01 -13.72
C THR A 156 -17.31 11.43 -12.29
N ARG A 157 -18.16 10.66 -11.65
CA ARG A 157 -18.47 10.71 -10.23
C ARG A 157 -17.79 9.57 -9.49
N VAL A 158 -17.16 9.93 -8.39
CA VAL A 158 -16.71 8.99 -7.35
C VAL A 158 -17.93 8.61 -6.51
N LEU A 159 -18.26 7.32 -6.49
CA LEU A 159 -19.45 6.81 -5.82
C LEU A 159 -19.13 6.35 -4.39
N GLU A 160 -18.01 5.63 -4.22
CA GLU A 160 -17.54 5.11 -2.94
C GLU A 160 -16.02 4.90 -2.96
N LEU A 161 -15.42 4.89 -1.77
CA LEU A 161 -14.03 4.49 -1.52
C LEU A 161 -14.00 3.04 -1.02
N GLY A 162 -13.11 2.24 -1.60
CA GLY A 162 -12.75 0.93 -1.09
C GLY A 162 -11.62 1.07 -0.07
N TRP A 163 -11.88 0.62 1.16
CA TRP A 163 -10.88 0.42 2.20
C TRP A 163 -10.54 -1.06 2.29
#